data_AF-A0A765BNU8-F1
#
_entry.id   AF-A0A765BNU8-F1
#
_cell.length_a   1.000
_cell.length_b   1.000
_cell.length_c   1.000
_cell.angle_alpha   90.00
_cell.angle_beta   90.00
_cell.angle_gamma   90.00
#
_symmetry.space_group_name_H-M   'P 1'
#
loop_
_entity.id
_entity.type
_entity.pdbx_description
1 polymer ?
#
loop_
_entity_poly.entity_id
_entity_poly.type
_entity_poly.pdbx_seq_one_letter_code
_entity_poly.pdbx_strand_id
1 'polypeptide(L)' 'MTKKRSSKTRQGLCGLTLAQGHRLTRDAAREDAQCRHFVAQFSTGDCNVQMPLNRSMRRYAKHIGIELKEAK' A
#
# COMPACT_ATOMS: atom_id res chain seq x y z
N MET A 1 -28.45 -18.93 -6.80
CA MET A 1 -27.69 -17.77 -7.32
C MET A 1 -26.19 -18.07 -7.30
N THR A 2 -25.65 -18.53 -8.42
CA THR A 2 -24.21 -18.80 -8.56
C THR A 2 -23.48 -17.47 -8.64
N LYS A 3 -22.70 -17.10 -7.61
CA LYS A 3 -21.88 -15.88 -7.64
C LYS A 3 -20.91 -15.99 -8.82
N LYS A 4 -21.17 -15.25 -9.91
CA LYS A 4 -20.23 -15.11 -11.03
C LYS A 4 -18.91 -14.61 -10.43
N ARG A 5 -17.87 -15.45 -10.44
CA ARG A 5 -16.52 -15.10 -9.95
C ARG A 5 -15.92 -14.06 -10.89
N SER A 6 -16.27 -12.79 -10.70
CA SER A 6 -15.49 -11.70 -11.29
C SER A 6 -14.11 -11.68 -10.63
N SER A 7 -13.06 -11.52 -11.43
CA SER A 7 -11.70 -11.36 -10.88
C SER A 7 -11.68 -10.11 -9.98
N LYS A 8 -10.87 -10.12 -8.90
CA LYS A 8 -10.66 -8.95 -8.03
C LYS A 8 -10.30 -7.70 -8.84
N THR A 9 -9.57 -7.89 -9.94
CA THR A 9 -9.17 -6.84 -10.88
C THR A 9 -10.36 -6.24 -11.64
N ARG A 10 -11.36 -7.05 -12.02
CA ARG A 10 -12.60 -6.57 -12.67
C ARG A 10 -13.62 -6.00 -11.69
N GLN A 11 -13.61 -6.41 -10.42
CA GLN A 11 -14.52 -5.87 -9.41
C GLN A 11 -14.31 -4.36 -9.18
N GLY A 12 -13.06 -3.90 -9.15
CA GLY A 12 -12.76 -2.48 -8.95
C GLY A 12 -13.13 -1.57 -10.13
N LEU A 13 -13.39 -2.14 -11.31
CA LEU A 13 -13.70 -1.41 -12.54
C LEU A 13 -15.19 -1.48 -12.91
N CYS A 14 -15.99 -2.29 -12.20
CA CYS A 14 -17.39 -2.48 -12.51
C CYS A 14 -18.18 -1.21 -12.12
N GLY A 15 -18.72 -0.49 -13.11
CA GLY A 15 -19.42 0.78 -12.91
C GLY A 15 -18.52 2.02 -13.04
N LEU A 16 -17.24 1.85 -13.36
CA LEU A 16 -16.35 2.97 -13.68
C LEU A 16 -16.29 3.22 -15.19
N THR A 17 -16.22 4.49 -15.55
CA THR A 17 -15.95 4.88 -16.94
C THR A 17 -14.49 4.58 -17.30
N LEU A 18 -14.18 4.40 -18.59
CA LEU A 18 -12.81 4.14 -19.05
C LEU A 18 -11.81 5.20 -18.55
N ALA A 19 -12.23 6.47 -18.51
CA ALA A 19 -11.42 7.57 -17.99
C ALA A 19 -11.18 7.47 -16.46
N GLN A 20 -12.17 7.03 -15.68
CA GLN A 20 -12.00 6.78 -14.25
C GLN A 20 -11.10 5.56 -13.99
N GLY A 21 -11.23 4.51 -14.82
CA GLY A 21 -10.34 3.36 -14.80
C GLY A 21 -8.88 3.73 -15.10
N HIS A 22 -8.64 4.62 -16.07
CA HIS A 22 -7.31 5.15 -16.39
C HIS A 22 -6.74 6.05 -15.28
N ARG A 23 -7.57 6.68 -14.44
CA ARG A 23 -7.04 7.39 -13.25
C ARG A 23 -6.63 6.42 -12.14
N LEU A 24 -7.21 5.22 -12.13
CA LEU A 24 -6.90 4.15 -11.19
C LEU A 24 -5.80 3.20 -11.69
N THR A 25 -5.37 3.31 -12.95
CA THR A 25 -4.20 2.57 -13.41
C THR A 25 -3.01 3.02 -12.58
N ARG A 26 -2.59 2.11 -11.71
CA ARG A 26 -1.44 2.25 -10.84
C ARG A 26 -0.21 2.36 -11.73
N ASP A 27 0.27 3.59 -11.92
CA ASP A 27 1.60 3.78 -12.43
C ASP A 27 2.58 3.46 -11.30
N ALA A 28 3.13 2.25 -11.34
CA ALA A 28 3.97 1.70 -10.28
C ALA A 28 5.17 2.61 -9.96
N ALA A 29 5.71 3.30 -10.97
CA ALA A 29 6.82 4.24 -10.79
C ALA A 29 6.40 5.47 -9.97
N ARG A 30 5.20 6.00 -10.24
CA ARG A 30 4.65 7.15 -9.52
C ARG A 30 4.29 6.80 -8.07
N GLU A 31 3.67 5.63 -7.86
CA GLU A 31 3.33 5.15 -6.51
C GLU A 31 4.60 4.93 -5.67
N ASP A 32 5.63 4.30 -6.22
CA ASP A 32 6.90 4.06 -5.51
C ASP A 32 7.60 5.38 -5.15
N ALA A 33 7.67 6.34 -6.08
CA ALA A 33 8.24 7.66 -5.81
C ALA A 33 7.51 8.39 -4.67
N GLN A 34 6.18 8.34 -4.67
CA GLN A 34 5.36 8.97 -3.63
C GLN A 34 5.50 8.27 -2.28
N CYS A 35 5.60 6.93 -2.28
CA CYS A 35 5.92 6.16 -1.08
C CYS A 35 7.29 6.55 -0.51
N ARG A 36 8.34 6.65 -1.33
CA ARG A 36 9.67 7.07 -0.90
C ARG A 36 9.66 8.48 -0.30
N HIS A 37 8.97 9.43 -0.96
CA HIS A 37 8.83 10.80 -0.44
C HIS A 37 8.12 10.85 0.91
N PHE A 38 7.07 10.06 1.10
CA PHE A 38 6.36 9.97 2.37
C PHE A 38 7.23 9.34 3.47
N VAL A 39 7.91 8.23 3.16
CA VAL A 39 8.80 7.52 4.10
C VAL A 39 9.96 8.40 4.54
N ALA A 40 10.48 9.26 3.65
CA ALA A 40 11.60 10.15 3.95
C ALA A 40 11.36 11.06 5.17
N GLN A 41 10.10 11.44 5.44
CA GLN A 41 9.73 12.27 6.59
C GLN A 41 9.96 11.58 7.95
N PHE A 42 10.02 10.25 7.94
CA PHE A 42 10.19 9.41 9.13
C PHE A 42 11.58 8.77 9.21
N SER A 43 12.48 9.13 8.27
CA SER A 43 13.85 8.61 8.22
C SER A 43 14.67 9.16 9.38
N THR A 44 15.37 8.29 10.09
CA THR A 44 16.28 8.66 11.19
C THR A 44 17.73 8.82 10.70
N GLY A 45 18.00 8.75 9.39
CA GLY A 45 19.34 8.87 8.82
C GLY A 45 20.15 7.56 8.84
N ASP A 46 19.98 6.74 9.87
CA ASP A 46 20.71 5.47 10.07
C ASP A 46 20.06 4.26 9.37
N CYS A 47 19.52 4.46 8.16
CA CYS A 47 18.69 3.48 7.42
C CYS A 47 17.44 2.98 8.18
N ASN A 48 17.14 3.55 9.34
CA ASN A 48 15.96 3.24 10.15
C ASN A 48 14.83 4.24 9.88
N VAL A 49 13.60 3.78 10.04
CA VAL A 49 12.38 4.59 9.84
C VAL A 49 11.50 4.50 11.08
N GLN A 50 11.17 5.65 11.67
CA GLN A 50 10.24 5.75 12.80
C GLN A 50 8.84 6.10 12.29
N MET A 51 8.09 5.08 11.84
CA MET A 51 6.76 5.30 11.26
C MET A 51 5.65 4.88 12.23
N PRO A 52 4.58 5.69 12.37
CA PRO A 52 3.38 5.24 13.07
C PRO A 52 2.68 4.14 12.26
N LEU A 53 2.67 2.92 12.80
CA LEU A 53 2.02 1.77 12.17
C LEU A 53 0.72 1.42 12.89
N ASN A 54 -0.34 1.15 12.13
CA ASN A 54 -1.58 0.59 12.68
C ASN A 54 -1.48 -0.94 12.94
N ARG A 55 -2.49 -1.51 13.61
CA ARG A 55 -2.45 -2.94 14.02
C ARG A 55 -2.32 -3.91 12.84
N SER A 56 -2.98 -3.66 11.72
CA SER A 56 -2.89 -4.54 10.54
C SER A 56 -1.51 -4.48 9.89
N MET A 57 -0.94 -3.28 9.76
CA MET A 57 0.43 -3.08 9.27
C MET A 57 1.46 -3.77 10.18
N ARG A 58 1.33 -3.64 11.51
CA ARG A 58 2.22 -4.33 12.46
C ARG A 58 2.14 -5.85 12.34
N ARG A 59 0.94 -6.41 12.18
CA ARG A 59 0.74 -7.85 11.95
C ARG A 59 1.38 -8.31 10.65
N TYR A 60 1.19 -7.53 9.58
CA TYR A 60 1.75 -7.84 8.28
C TYR A 60 3.28 -7.78 8.30
N ALA A 61 3.87 -6.75 8.90
CA ALA A 61 5.31 -6.64 9.09
C ALA A 61 5.89 -7.87 9.82
N LYS A 62 5.25 -8.31 10.91
CA LYS A 62 5.64 -9.54 11.61
C LYS A 62 5.55 -10.79 10.73
N HIS A 63 4.50 -10.89 9.91
CA HIS A 63 4.33 -12.02 9.00
C HIS A 63 5.43 -12.08 7.94
N ILE A 64 5.93 -10.94 7.47
CA ILE A 64 7.01 -10.87 6.46
C ILE A 64 8.40 -10.97 7.12
N GLY A 65 8.50 -10.91 8.45
CA GLY A 65 9.76 -10.97 9.19
C GLY A 65 10.48 -9.64 9.36
N ILE A 66 9.77 -8.51 9.27
CA ILE A 66 10.34 -7.19 9.55
C ILE A 66 10.38 -6.99 11.07
N GLU A 67 11.58 -6.71 11.60
CA GLU A 67 11.77 -6.38 13.02
C GLU A 67 11.18 -5.00 13.34
N LEU A 68 10.24 -4.95 14.29
CA LEU A 68 9.65 -3.70 14.77
C LEU A 68 10.14 -3.44 16.19
N LYS A 69 10.77 -2.28 16.41
CA LYS A 69 11.12 -1.77 17.75
C LYS A 69 10.15 -0.63 18.10
N GLU A 70 9.65 -0.62 19.32
CA GLU A 70 8.86 0.52 19.82
C GLU A 70 9.81 1.70 20.03
N ALA A 71 9.56 2.81 19.32
CA ALA A 71 10.20 4.08 19.60
C ALA A 71 9.55 4.68 20.85
N LYS A 72 10.37 5.09 21.83
CA LYS A 72 9.93 5.80 23.04
C LYS A 72 9.73 7.27 22.75
#